data_AF-A0A1G1GBA3-F1
#
_entry.id   AF-A0A1G1GBA3-F1
#
_cell.length_a   1.000
_cell.length_b   1.000
_cell.length_c   1.000
_cell.angle_alpha   90.00
_cell.angle_beta   90.00
_cell.angle_gamma   90.00
#
_symmetry.space_group_name_H-M   'P 1'
#
loop_
_entity.id
_entity.type
_entity.pdbx_description
1 polymer ?
#
loop_
_entity_poly.entity_id
_entity_poly.type
_entity_poly.pdbx_seq_one_letter_code
_entity_poly.pdbx_strand_id
1 'polypeptide(L)' 'MTKSMKITCPVCKKKTVWEDNQFRPFCSERCRLIDLGKWASEEYRIAGEKKDIPDADGDEKKEDER' A
#
# COMPACT_ATOMS: atom_id res chain seq x y z
N MET A 1 -21.06 -14.69 25.41
CA MET A 1 -20.27 -15.16 24.26
C MET A 1 -19.81 -13.95 23.48
N THR A 2 -18.51 -13.82 23.19
CA THR A 2 -18.01 -12.80 22.25
C THR A 2 -18.41 -13.20 20.83
N LYS A 3 -19.06 -12.28 20.09
CA LYS A 3 -19.46 -12.53 18.70
C LYS A 3 -18.24 -12.39 17.80
N SER A 4 -17.79 -13.50 17.21
CA SER A 4 -16.64 -13.43 16.30
C SER A 4 -17.00 -12.79 14.96
N MET A 5 -16.35 -11.68 14.62
CA MET A 5 -16.46 -11.03 13.31
C MET A 5 -15.52 -11.70 12.31
N LYS A 6 -16.05 -12.09 11.15
CA LYS A 6 -15.25 -12.65 10.06
C LYS A 6 -14.87 -11.57 9.06
N ILE A 7 -13.58 -11.50 8.72
CA ILE A 7 -13.02 -10.57 7.74
C ILE A 7 -12.34 -11.34 6.59
N THR A 8 -12.10 -10.66 5.47
CA THR A 8 -11.41 -11.21 4.30
C THR A 8 -9.98 -10.69 4.26
N CYS A 9 -8.99 -11.60 4.21
CA CYS A 9 -7.59 -11.20 4.10
C CYS A 9 -7.36 -10.42 2.79
N PRO A 10 -6.77 -9.21 2.81
CA PRO A 10 -6.62 -8.39 1.61
C PRO A 10 -5.70 -9.03 0.56
N VAL A 11 -4.66 -9.75 0.99
CA VAL A 11 -3.64 -10.36 0.13
C VAL A 11 -4.14 -11.62 -0.59
N CYS A 12 -4.68 -12.61 0.13
CA CYS A 12 -5.04 -13.92 -0.44
C CYS A 12 -6.54 -14.22 -0.48
N LYS A 13 -7.39 -13.27 -0.07
CA LYS A 13 -8.87 -13.36 -0.01
C LYS A 13 -9.45 -14.49 0.86
N LYS A 14 -8.63 -15.23 1.62
CA LYS A 14 -9.10 -16.19 2.62
C LYS A 14 -9.87 -15.48 3.75
N LYS A 15 -11.00 -16.04 4.18
CA LYS A 15 -11.75 -15.57 5.36
C LYS A 15 -11.00 -15.94 6.65
N THR A 16 -10.89 -14.99 7.58
CA THR A 16 -10.28 -15.16 8.91
C THR A 16 -11.15 -14.45 9.97
N VAL A 17 -10.81 -14.62 11.25
CA VAL A 17 -11.52 -14.01 12.40
C VAL A 17 -10.85 -12.70 12.84
N TRP A 18 -11.65 -11.78 13.36
CA TRP A 18 -11.25 -10.50 13.93
C TRP A 18 -10.85 -10.60 15.41
N GLU A 19 -11.12 -11.74 16.02
CA GLU A 19 -10.78 -12.14 17.39
C GLU A 19 -9.65 -13.17 17.32
N ASP A 20 -8.77 -13.21 18.32
CA ASP A 20 -7.67 -14.17 18.53
C ASP A 20 -6.62 -14.36 17.40
N ASN A 21 -6.81 -13.77 16.22
CA ASN A 21 -5.84 -13.67 15.12
C ASN A 21 -4.80 -12.56 15.36
N GLN A 22 -3.55 -12.91 15.62
CA GLN A 22 -2.47 -11.93 15.82
C GLN A 22 -2.06 -11.14 14.56
N PHE A 23 -2.44 -11.60 13.36
CA PHE A 23 -1.96 -11.06 12.08
C PHE A 23 -2.99 -10.19 11.35
N ARG A 24 -4.02 -9.68 12.04
CA ARG A 24 -5.09 -8.86 11.44
C ARG A 24 -4.52 -7.62 10.71
N PRO A 25 -5.10 -7.23 9.55
CA PRO A 25 -6.27 -7.80 8.86
C PRO A 25 -5.95 -9.05 8.00
N PHE A 26 -4.73 -9.58 8.06
CA PHE A 26 -4.30 -10.74 7.30
C PHE A 26 -4.68 -12.07 7.97
N CYS A 27 -4.62 -13.18 7.23
CA CYS A 27 -4.89 -14.52 7.77
C CYS A 27 -3.65 -15.24 8.31
N SER A 28 -2.45 -14.67 8.15
CA SER A 28 -1.18 -15.27 8.57
C SER A 28 -0.04 -14.26 8.45
N GLU A 29 1.07 -14.50 9.14
CA GLU A 29 2.32 -13.74 9.00
C GLU A 29 2.81 -13.64 7.56
N ARG A 30 2.77 -14.75 6.81
CA ARG A 30 3.16 -14.76 5.38
C ARG A 30 2.40 -13.70 4.57
N CYS A 31 1.11 -13.51 4.84
CA CYS A 31 0.32 -12.48 4.14
C CYS A 31 0.71 -11.07 4.60
N ARG A 32 1.00 -10.85 5.89
CA ARG A 32 1.54 -9.57 6.39
C ARG A 32 2.86 -9.20 5.70
N LEU A 33 3.78 -10.17 5.57
CA LEU A 33 5.09 -9.95 4.93
C LEU A 33 4.98 -9.72 3.42
N ILE A 34 4.06 -10.41 2.72
CA ILE A 34 3.79 -10.15 1.29
C ILE A 34 3.25 -8.73 1.10
N ASP A 35 2.33 -8.27 1.96
CA ASP A 35 1.80 -6.91 1.86
C ASP A 35 2.90 -5.85 2.06
N LEU A 36 3.74 -6.03 3.08
CA LEU A 36 4.91 -5.19 3.32
C LEU A 36 5.89 -5.20 2.15
N GLY A 37 6.10 -6.35 1.50
CA GLY A 37 6.93 -6.46 0.30
C GLY A 37 6.38 -5.65 -0.88
N LYS A 38 5.06 -5.64 -1.07
CA LYS A 38 4.39 -4.84 -2.11
C LYS A 38 4.52 -3.33 -1.87
N TRP A 39 4.47 -2.90 -0.62
CA TRP A 39 4.77 -1.51 -0.25
C TRP A 39 6.24 -1.17 -0.54
N ALA A 40 7.18 -2.02 -0.11
CA ALA A 40 8.61 -1.80 -0.32
C ALA A 40 9.03 -1.84 -1.80
N SER A 41 8.27 -2.55 -2.65
CA SER A 41 8.50 -2.66 -4.10
C SER A 41 7.71 -1.64 -4.93
N GLU A 42 7.06 -0.67 -4.29
CA GLU A 42 6.21 0.36 -4.93
C GLU A 42 5.07 -0.20 -5.83
N GLU A 43 4.67 -1.47 -5.61
CA GLU A 43 3.56 -2.09 -6.35
C GLU A 43 2.21 -1.41 -6.04
N TYR A 44 2.06 -0.89 -4.82
CA TYR A 44 0.89 -0.14 -4.40
C TYR A 44 1.00 1.32 -4.83
N ARG A 45 0.38 1.63 -5.98
CA ARG A 45 0.29 2.98 -6.54
C ARG A 45 -1.17 3.41 -6.72
N ILE A 46 -1.45 4.69 -6.45
CA ILE A 46 -2.70 5.34 -6.83
C ILE A 46 -2.47 5.99 -8.19
N ALA A 47 -3.38 5.78 -9.14
CA ALA A 47 -3.30 6.47 -10.43
C ALA A 47 -3.51 7.97 -10.20
N GLY A 48 -2.54 8.79 -10.62
CA GLY A 48 -2.69 10.24 -10.59
C GLY A 48 -3.75 10.69 -11.59
N GLU A 49 -4.62 11.60 -11.18
CA GLU A 49 -5.39 12.40 -12.12
C GLU A 49 -4.42 13.24 -12.95
N LYS A 50 -4.69 13.39 -14.25
CA LYS A 50 -4.00 14.38 -15.07
C LYS A 50 -4.43 15.76 -14.59
N LYS A 51 -3.63 16.35 -13.72
CA LYS A 51 -3.76 17.76 -13.38
C LYS A 51 -3.10 18.54 -14.49
N ASP A 52 -3.89 19.32 -15.22
CA ASP A 52 -3.38 20.39 -16.08
C ASP A 52 -2.85 21.49 -15.16
N ILE A 53 -1.63 21.28 -14.64
CA ILE A 53 -0.89 22.27 -13.87
C ILE A 53 -0.28 23.21 -14.91
N PRO A 54 -0.72 24.48 -15.03
CA PRO A 54 0.00 25.43 -15.87
C PRO A 54 1.40 25.59 -15.28
N ASP A 55 2.43 25.49 -16.14
CA ASP A 55 3.83 25.53 -15.72
C ASP A 55 4.12 26.80 -14.90
N ALA A 56 4.42 26.60 -13.61
CA ALA A 56 4.92 27.63 -12.72
C ALA A 56 6.43 27.45 -12.58
N ASP A 57 7.14 28.33 -13.28
CA ASP A 57 8.58 28.38 -13.58
C ASP A 57 9.58 27.83 -12.53
N GLY A 58 10.60 27.12 -13.04
CA GLY A 58 11.99 27.29 -12.56
C GLY A 58 12.67 26.12 -11.83
N ASP A 59 13.41 25.30 -12.58
CA ASP A 59 14.67 24.68 -12.09
C ASP A 59 15.69 24.57 -13.25
N GLU A 60 16.12 25.74 -13.74
CA GLU A 60 17.19 25.84 -14.73
C GLU A 60 18.53 25.57 -14.05
N LYS A 61 18.93 24.29 -14.00
CA LYS A 61 20.24 23.89 -13.47
C LYS A 61 21.32 24.37 -14.43
N LYS A 62 22.12 25.33 -13.94
CA LYS A 62 23.32 25.83 -14.60
C LYS A 62 24.25 24.66 -14.96
N GLU A 63 24.63 24.57 -16.22
CA GLU A 63 25.82 23.82 -16.64
C GLU A 63 26.97 24.82 -16.86
N ASP A 64 28.08 24.58 -16.17
CA ASP A 64 29.37 25.22 -16.42
C ASP A 64 29.88 24.80 -17.81
N GLU A 65 30.27 25.75 -18.68
CA GLU A 65 31.62 25.75 -19.25
C GLU A 65 32.00 27.07 -19.93
N ARG A 66 33.15 27.58 -19.46
CA ARG A 66 34.12 28.57 -20.00
C ARG A 66 33.90 29.28 -21.34
#